data_AF-A0A814N0M8-F1
#
_entry.id   AF-A0A814N0M8-F1
#
_cell.length_a   1.000
_cell.length_b   1.000
_cell.length_c   1.000
_cell.angle_alpha   90.00
_cell.angle_beta   90.00
_cell.angle_gamma   90.00
#
_symmetry.space_group_name_H-M   'P 1'
#
loop_
_entity.id
_entity.type
_entity.pdbx_description
1 polymer ?
#
loop_
_entity_poly.entity_id
_entity_poly.type
_entity_poly.pdbx_seq_one_letter_code
_entity_poly.pdbx_strand_id
1 'polypeptide(L)'
;MAHSMPTKVISIHSNVGMTLTVIGQTLDIRVPRLDLIAAGSGITPTYQILNEILKEQTSIVPSNGHVGIKIWLLFANQTERDILLRDEVEQLAASNADRFA
;
A
#
# COMPACT_ATOMS: atom_id res chain seq x y z
N MET A 1 -22.57 -27.96 8.61
CA MET A 1 -21.91 -27.10 9.62
C MET A 1 -20.74 -26.42 8.94
N ALA A 2 -20.83 -25.11 8.69
CA ALA A 2 -19.75 -24.35 8.07
C ALA A 2 -18.69 -24.04 9.14
N HIS A 3 -17.51 -24.64 9.02
CA HIS A 3 -16.35 -24.32 9.84
C HIS A 3 -15.81 -22.96 9.37
N SER A 4 -16.10 -21.90 10.14
CA SER A 4 -15.59 -20.55 9.88
C SER A 4 -14.07 -20.57 10.08
N MET A 5 -13.33 -20.47 8.98
CA MET A 5 -11.90 -20.16 8.99
C MET A 5 -11.71 -18.81 9.68
N PRO A 6 -10.73 -18.65 10.60
CA PRO A 6 -10.49 -17.37 11.24
C PRO A 6 -10.03 -16.33 10.21
N THR A 7 -10.84 -15.31 9.99
CA THR A 7 -10.53 -14.18 9.12
C THR A 7 -9.32 -13.42 9.68
N LYS A 8 -8.19 -13.44 8.96
CA LYS A 8 -7.05 -12.58 9.27
C LYS A 8 -7.35 -11.19 8.73
N VAL A 9 -7.49 -10.19 9.60
CA VAL A 9 -7.74 -8.80 9.21
C VAL A 9 -6.44 -8.01 9.39
N ILE A 10 -5.96 -7.43 8.29
CA ILE A 10 -4.85 -6.48 8.29
C ILE A 10 -5.47 -5.08 8.29
N SER A 11 -5.20 -4.31 9.35
CA SER A 11 -5.64 -2.92 9.45
C SER A 11 -4.41 -2.01 9.39
N ILE A 12 -4.45 -1.04 8.48
CA ILE A 12 -3.41 -0.02 8.34
C ILE A 12 -3.91 1.21 9.08
N HIS A 13 -3.18 1.66 10.10
CA HIS A 13 -3.51 2.86 10.87
C HIS A 13 -2.43 3.93 10.70
N SER A 14 -2.89 5.17 10.62
CA SER A 14 -2.13 6.37 10.28
C SER A 14 -1.26 6.88 11.43
N ASN A 15 -0.24 6.10 11.80
CA ASN A 15 1.06 6.61 12.27
C ASN A 15 2.04 5.45 12.52
N VAL A 16 2.86 5.16 11.50
CA VAL A 16 4.15 4.43 11.58
C VAL A 16 4.11 2.91 11.85
N GLY A 17 2.94 2.25 11.80
CA GLY A 17 2.86 0.79 11.96
C GLY A 17 1.73 0.17 11.15
N MET A 18 1.99 -0.98 10.52
CA MET A 18 0.92 -1.87 10.09
C MET A 18 0.54 -2.72 11.28
N THR A 19 -0.73 -2.68 11.68
CA THR A 19 -1.20 -3.43 12.83
C THR A 19 -1.75 -4.76 12.36
N LEU A 20 -1.06 -5.85 12.71
CA LEU A 20 -1.56 -7.19 12.44
C LEU A 20 -2.39 -7.65 13.63
N THR A 21 -3.70 -7.87 13.41
CA THR A 21 -4.57 -8.45 14.43
C THR A 21 -4.66 -9.96 14.21
N VAL A 22 -4.09 -10.75 15.12
CA VAL A 22 -4.20 -12.21 15.12
C VAL A 22 -4.83 -12.63 16.45
N ILE A 23 -6.02 -13.21 16.41
CA ILE A 23 -6.67 -13.84 17.58
C ILE A 23 -6.77 -12.85 18.77
N GLY A 24 -7.25 -11.63 18.52
CA GLY A 24 -7.45 -10.60 19.55
C GLY A 24 -6.18 -9.95 20.09
N GLN A 25 -5.00 -10.29 19.55
CA GLN A 25 -3.75 -9.59 19.85
C GLN A 25 -3.41 -8.60 18.74
N THR A 26 -3.03 -7.39 19.16
CA THR A 26 -2.63 -6.28 18.31
C THR A 26 -1.12 -6.16 18.37
N LEU A 27 -0.44 -6.46 17.26
CA LEU A 27 1.01 -6.27 17.15
C LEU A 27 1.30 -5.05 16.27
N ASP A 28 2.07 -4.11 16.80
CA ASP A 28 2.65 -3.03 16.01
C ASP A 28 3.84 -3.56 15.22
N ILE A 29 3.66 -3.68 13.90
CA ILE A 29 4.70 -4.15 12.99
C ILE A 29 5.16 -2.97 12.15
N ARG A 30 6.48 -2.74 12.13
CA ARG A 30 7.09 -1.80 11.20
C ARG A 30 7.25 -2.45 9.83
N VAL A 31 6.62 -1.88 8.82
CA VAL A 31 6.72 -2.33 7.42
C VAL A 31 7.58 -1.33 6.64
N PRO A 32 8.88 -1.61 6.43
CA PRO A 32 9.76 -0.70 5.70
C PRO A 32 9.51 -0.70 4.19
N ARG A 33 8.88 -1.77 3.67
CA ARG A 33 8.64 -2.00 2.25
C ARG A 33 7.29 -2.66 2.01
N LEU A 34 6.57 -2.18 1.01
CA LEU A 34 5.30 -2.75 0.52
C LEU A 34 5.44 -3.09 -0.97
N ASP A 35 5.34 -4.37 -1.30
CA ASP A 35 5.32 -4.85 -2.68
C ASP A 35 3.88 -5.17 -3.07
N LEU A 36 3.38 -4.52 -4.12
CA LEU A 36 2.03 -4.68 -4.65
C LEU A 36 2.10 -5.35 -6.02
N ILE A 37 1.20 -6.32 -6.23
CA ILE A 37 1.02 -6.97 -7.52
C ILE A 37 -0.43 -6.78 -7.92
N ALA A 38 -0.65 -6.24 -9.12
CA ALA A 38 -1.98 -6.03 -9.66
C ALA A 38 -2.05 -6.42 -11.14
N ALA A 39 -3.25 -6.74 -11.61
CA ALA A 39 -3.52 -7.04 -13.00
C ALA A 39 -4.95 -6.62 -13.37
N GLY A 40 -5.18 -6.23 -14.63
CA GLY A 40 -6.49 -5.79 -15.11
C GLY A 40 -7.12 -4.70 -14.23
N SER A 41 -8.38 -4.86 -13.84
CA SER A 41 -9.10 -3.91 -12.96
C SER A 41 -8.58 -3.88 -11.51
N GLY A 42 -7.68 -4.80 -11.12
CA GLY A 42 -7.02 -4.79 -9.82
C GLY A 42 -6.13 -3.56 -9.58
N ILE A 43 -5.84 -2.77 -10.63
CA ILE A 43 -5.15 -1.49 -10.49
C ILE A 43 -5.96 -0.46 -9.70
N THR A 44 -7.29 -0.48 -9.78
CA THR A 44 -8.16 0.49 -9.09
C THR A 44 -8.09 0.39 -7.56
N PRO A 45 -8.29 -0.78 -6.92
CA PRO A 45 -8.10 -0.90 -5.47
C PRO A 45 -6.65 -0.66 -5.06
N THR A 46 -5.68 -1.02 -5.92
CA THR A 46 -4.26 -0.75 -5.66
C THR A 46 -3.96 0.75 -5.65
N TYR A 47 -4.50 1.49 -6.61
CA TYR A 47 -4.38 2.95 -6.68
C TYR A 47 -5.00 3.64 -5.46
N GLN A 48 -6.15 3.15 -4.97
CA GLN A 48 -6.76 3.67 -3.74
C GLN A 48 -5.82 3.51 -2.53
N ILE A 49 -5.24 2.31 -2.35
CA ILE A 49 -4.29 2.05 -1.27
C ILE A 49 -3.04 2.93 -1.41
N LEU A 50 -2.46 3.01 -2.61
CA LEU A 50 -1.29 3.84 -2.90
C LEU A 50 -1.56 5.31 -2.58
N ASN A 51 -2.70 5.83 -3.02
CA ASN A 51 -3.08 7.22 -2.83
C ASN A 51 -3.21 7.55 -1.33
N GLU A 52 -3.87 6.71 -0.53
CA GLU A 52 -3.99 6.94 0.91
C GLU A 52 -2.64 6.86 1.63
N ILE A 53 -1.83 5.84 1.35
CA ILE A 53 -0.49 5.67 1.95
C ILE A 53 0.43 6.86 1.62
N LEU A 54 0.39 7.37 0.38
CA LEU A 54 1.26 8.44 -0.08
C LEU A 54 0.77 9.84 0.31
N LYS A 55 -0.55 10.06 0.40
CA LYS A 55 -1.16 11.31 0.92
C LYS A 55 -0.80 11.57 2.38
N GLU A 56 -0.87 10.55 3.23
CA GLU A 56 -0.75 10.75 4.69
C GLU A 56 0.69 11.03 5.14
N GLN A 57 1.70 10.56 4.38
CA GLN A 57 3.11 10.67 4.76
C GLN A 57 3.80 11.96 4.29
N THR A 58 3.08 12.95 3.74
CA THR A 58 3.62 14.30 3.48
C THR A 58 3.52 15.23 4.69
N SER A 59 2.71 14.88 5.69
CA SER A 59 2.34 15.81 6.77
C SER A 59 3.03 15.54 8.11
N ILE A 60 3.77 14.43 8.25
CA ILE A 60 4.48 14.11 9.50
C ILE A 60 5.84 13.51 9.14
N VAL A 61 6.89 14.33 9.19
CA VAL A 61 8.24 13.83 9.43
C VAL A 61 8.33 13.63 10.94
N PRO A 62 8.35 12.39 11.46
CA PRO A 62 8.47 12.18 12.89
C PRO A 62 9.86 12.68 13.33
N SER A 63 9.90 13.42 14.44
CA SER A 63 11.10 14.05 15.04
C SER A 63 12.23 13.06 15.36
N ASN A 64 11.98 11.76 15.20
CA ASN A 64 12.85 10.61 15.41
C ASN A 64 13.40 9.97 14.11
N GLY A 65 13.37 10.67 12.96
CA GLY A 65 14.11 10.27 11.75
C GLY A 65 13.50 9.07 11.00
N HIS A 66 12.18 8.91 11.06
CA HIS A 66 11.50 7.77 10.43
C HIS A 66 11.43 7.90 8.90
N VAL A 67 12.10 6.98 8.21
CA VAL A 67 11.97 6.77 6.76
C VAL A 67 10.57 6.22 6.45
N GLY A 68 9.83 6.89 5.56
CA GLY A 68 8.52 6.46 5.07
C GLY A 68 8.59 5.11 4.34
N ILE A 69 7.44 4.44 4.24
CA ILE A 69 7.34 3.11 3.60
C ILE A 69 7.78 3.23 2.13
N LYS A 70 8.69 2.36 1.69
CA LYS A 70 9.05 2.25 0.27
C LYS A 70 8.08 1.29 -0.43
N ILE A 71 7.61 1.63 -1.62
CA ILE A 71 6.54 0.92 -2.31
C ILE A 71 6.99 0.54 -3.72
N TRP A 72 6.69 -0.69 -4.12
CA TRP A 72 6.85 -1.16 -5.49
C TRP A 72 5.54 -1.69 -6.03
N LEU A 73 5.20 -1.36 -7.28
CA LEU A 73 4.06 -1.93 -7.98
C LEU A 73 4.50 -2.71 -9.21
N LEU A 74 4.25 -4.02 -9.20
CA LEU A 74 4.26 -4.82 -10.42
C LEU A 74 2.85 -4.88 -10.99
N PHE A 75 2.64 -4.23 -12.14
CA PHE A 75 1.37 -4.29 -12.86
C PHE A 75 1.49 -5.15 -14.13
N ALA A 76 0.60 -6.13 -14.27
CA ALA A 76 0.54 -7.01 -15.43
C ALA A 76 -0.71 -6.74 -16.28
N ASN A 77 -0.50 -6.54 -17.58
CA ASN A 77 -1.59 -6.37 -18.54
C ASN A 77 -1.22 -6.94 -19.92
N GLN A 78 -2.22 -7.12 -20.81
CA GLN A 78 -1.98 -7.66 -22.15
C GLN A 78 -1.14 -6.70 -23.00
N THR A 79 -1.48 -5.41 -22.97
CA THR A 79 -0.65 -4.35 -23.53
C THR A 79 -0.54 -3.17 -22.56
N GLU A 80 0.49 -2.35 -22.71
CA GLU A 80 0.62 -1.16 -21.87
C GLU A 80 -0.50 -0.13 -22.08
N ARG A 81 -1.14 -0.13 -23.27
CA ARG A 81 -2.24 0.79 -23.58
C ARG A 81 -3.52 0.44 -22.85
N ASP A 82 -3.65 -0.82 -22.42
CA ASP A 82 -4.83 -1.30 -21.71
C ASP A 82 -4.75 -0.99 -20.21
N ILE A 83 -3.63 -0.43 -19.72
CA ILE A 83 -3.43 -0.13 -18.31
C ILE A 83 -4.39 1.00 -17.93
N LEU A 84 -5.44 0.63 -17.20
CA LEU A 84 -6.34 1.60 -16.59
C LEU A 84 -5.56 2.41 -15.54
N LEU A 85 -5.80 3.72 -15.50
CA LEU A 85 -5.15 4.66 -14.57
C LEU A 85 -3.62 4.78 -14.74
N ARG A 86 -3.08 4.47 -15.92
CA ARG A 86 -1.63 4.54 -16.18
C ARG A 86 -1.06 5.91 -15.83
N ASP A 87 -1.65 6.96 -16.40
CA ASP A 87 -1.14 8.33 -16.25
C ASP A 87 -1.18 8.78 -14.79
N GLU A 88 -2.24 8.42 -14.06
CA GLU A 88 -2.39 8.73 -12.63
C GLU A 88 -1.36 7.98 -11.77
N VAL A 89 -1.09 6.71 -12.07
CA VAL A 89 -0.10 5.91 -11.35
C VAL A 89 1.32 6.40 -11.65
N GLU A 90 1.63 6.73 -12.90
CA GLU A 90 2.92 7.30 -13.31
C GLU A 90 3.13 8.69 -12.70
N GLN A 91 2.10 9.54 -12.67
CA GLN A 91 2.15 10.83 -11.98
C GLN A 91 2.37 10.67 -10.47
N LEU A 92 1.71 9.68 -9.86
CA LEU A 92 1.86 9.38 -8.44
C LEU A 92 3.29 8.90 -8.12
N ALA A 93 3.88 8.06 -8.98
CA ALA A 93 5.28 7.62 -8.90
C ALA A 93 6.25 8.79 -9.07
N ALA A 94 6.07 9.63 -10.09
CA ALA A 94 6.91 10.81 -10.31
C ALA A 94 6.88 11.79 -9.13
N SER A 95 5.71 11.98 -8.51
CA SER A 95 5.53 12.87 -7.35
C SER A 95 6.10 12.31 -6.05
N ASN A 96 6.37 11.00 -6.00
CA ASN A 96 6.87 10.29 -4.82
C ASN A 96 8.10 9.43 -5.16
N ALA A 97 8.95 9.88 -6.08
CA ALA A 97 10.02 9.07 -6.66
C ALA A 97 11.07 8.57 -5.63
N ASP A 98 11.15 9.22 -4.47
CA ASP A 98 11.99 8.74 -3.38
C ASP A 98 11.39 7.50 -2.70
N ARG A 99 10.07 7.29 -2.73
CA ARG A 99 9.39 6.20 -2.01
C ARG A 99 8.59 5.22 -2.87
N PHE A 100 8.14 5.60 -4.06
CA PHE A 100 7.29 4.77 -4.91
C PHE A 100 7.95 4.54 -6.27
N ALA A 101 8.06 3.26 -6.64
CA ALA A 101 8.64 2.78 -7.90
C ALA A 101 7.74 1.75 -8.59
#